data_AF-A0A847JR33-F1
#
_entry.id   AF-A0A847JR33-F1
#
_cell.length_a   1.000
_cell.length_b   1.000
_cell.length_c   1.000
_cell.angle_alpha   90.00
_cell.angle_beta   90.00
_cell.angle_gamma   90.00
#
_symmetry.space_group_name_H-M   'P 1'
#
loop_
_entity.id
_entity.type
_entity.pdbx_description
1 polymer ?
#
loop_
_entity_poly.entity_id
_entity_poly.type
_entity_poly.pdbx_seq_one_letter_code
_entity_poly.pdbx_strand_id
1 'polypeptide(L)'
;MALMLPLLTATEPYARTRLSPAFEPPENARVYNYAPCLVRTRDALHVWYCANKTSGDITDYLFHRKATRRGGTWVWGPEDVALDHGSPRTAWDSRHVCDPEVVAGRFRFRGQTWTHAMLYLGCDAESSTHNQVGVAFAKSLDGPWTRYPDPIIRYTDAPEAGVVGEYFAWPVYRYWGVGQPAAISLDKRGKLLVFYSRGEDVWGEMMVEADLSDMDRGPVIGEPKPLPSEGLLDERGGALPAIMNVGVALDEGAGILYLVGEGRVRSDGRHPDFISADVPLMSIPWKDLRKGAGTWKILGRLDAARTGWPRNHNAAIMKDVWGRLPSGKALTIGVSWAGAYDALPPNFEWLWTYRIGLVDMPR
;
A
#
# COMPACT_ATOMS: atom_id res chain seq x y z
N MET A 1 34.47 30.26 35.92
CA MET A 1 33.09 29.83 35.63
C MET A 1 32.87 29.92 34.13
N ALA A 2 33.04 28.80 33.43
CA ALA A 2 32.54 28.52 32.09
C ALA A 2 32.79 27.02 31.85
N LEU A 3 31.83 26.17 32.21
CA LEU A 3 31.83 24.76 31.82
C LEU A 3 31.52 24.72 30.31
N MET A 4 32.49 24.29 29.50
CA MET A 4 32.21 23.84 28.14
C MET A 4 31.54 22.46 28.22
N LEU A 5 30.29 22.37 27.75
CA LEU A 5 29.65 21.10 27.45
C LEU A 5 30.38 20.43 26.27
N PRO A 6 30.56 19.10 26.27
CA PRO A 6 30.98 18.39 25.08
C PRO A 6 29.82 18.38 24.07
N LEU A 7 30.12 18.75 22.82
CA LEU A 7 29.25 18.47 21.69
C LEU A 7 28.98 16.96 21.64
N LEU A 8 27.71 16.58 21.72
CA LEU A 8 27.23 15.27 21.30
C LEU A 8 27.57 15.12 19.81
N THR A 9 28.59 14.33 19.51
CA THR A 9 28.86 13.86 18.16
C THR A 9 27.70 12.98 17.72
N ALA A 10 27.11 13.34 16.58
CA ALA A 10 26.09 12.56 15.91
C ALA A 10 26.59 11.12 15.71
N THR A 11 25.79 10.17 16.18
CA THR A 11 25.98 8.74 15.99
C THR A 11 26.05 8.38 14.51
N GLU A 12 26.87 7.37 14.21
CA GLU A 12 27.42 6.98 12.90
C GLU A 12 26.46 7.01 11.69
N PRO A 13 26.96 7.37 10.48
CA PRO A 13 26.20 7.22 9.26
C PRO A 13 26.10 5.72 8.93
N TYR A 14 24.89 5.17 9.04
CA TYR A 14 24.57 3.84 8.55
C TYR A 14 25.19 3.63 7.16
N ALA A 15 26.03 2.60 7.04
CA ALA A 15 26.69 2.24 5.79
C ALA A 15 25.65 2.12 4.65
N ARG A 16 25.84 2.90 3.58
CA ARG A 16 24.94 2.95 2.43
C ARG A 16 25.02 1.66 1.61
N THR A 17 24.35 0.60 2.07
CA THR A 17 24.03 -0.54 1.19
C THR A 17 22.76 -0.22 0.42
N ARG A 18 22.85 -0.22 -0.91
CA ARG A 18 21.68 -0.19 -1.79
C ARG A 18 20.74 -1.33 -1.41
N LEU A 19 19.48 -1.01 -1.18
CA LEU A 19 18.47 -1.99 -0.81
C LEU A 19 18.35 -3.02 -1.94
N SER A 20 18.53 -4.30 -1.58
CA SER A 20 18.40 -5.41 -2.51
C SER A 20 16.94 -5.88 -2.58
N PRO A 21 16.47 -6.39 -3.74
CA PRO A 21 15.14 -6.97 -3.84
C PRO A 21 14.91 -8.06 -2.80
N ALA A 22 13.71 -8.11 -2.24
CA ALA A 22 13.29 -9.20 -1.37
C ALA A 22 13.31 -10.52 -2.14
N PHE A 23 12.85 -10.50 -3.39
CA PHE A 23 12.87 -11.61 -4.32
C PHE A 23 13.07 -11.07 -5.75
N GLU A 24 13.87 -11.78 -6.53
CA GLU A 24 14.17 -11.41 -7.91
C GLU A 24 13.18 -12.07 -8.88
N PRO A 25 12.78 -11.38 -9.95
CA PRO A 25 12.09 -12.03 -11.07
C PRO A 25 13.06 -12.96 -11.83
N PRO A 26 12.54 -13.83 -12.70
CA PRO A 26 13.37 -14.60 -13.62
C PRO A 26 14.27 -13.71 -14.47
N GLU A 27 15.47 -14.19 -14.80
CA GLU A 27 16.43 -13.44 -15.62
C GLU A 27 15.84 -13.10 -16.99
N ASN A 28 16.09 -11.87 -17.47
CA ASN A 28 15.56 -11.33 -18.74
C ASN A 28 14.03 -11.26 -18.84
N ALA A 29 13.28 -11.52 -17.76
CA ALA A 29 11.84 -11.35 -17.74
C ALA A 29 11.47 -9.88 -17.54
N ARG A 30 10.50 -9.39 -18.33
CA ARG A 30 9.86 -8.09 -18.13
C ARG A 30 8.75 -8.24 -17.10
N VAL A 31 9.16 -8.34 -15.84
CA VAL A 31 8.29 -8.51 -14.67
C VAL A 31 8.53 -7.38 -13.67
N TYR A 32 7.46 -6.85 -13.12
CA TYR A 32 7.47 -5.83 -12.07
C TYR A 32 6.87 -6.38 -10.77
N ASN A 33 7.38 -5.92 -9.62
CA ASN A 33 6.84 -6.25 -8.29
C ASN A 33 6.68 -4.97 -7.47
N TYR A 34 5.48 -4.64 -7.01
CA TYR A 34 5.22 -3.41 -6.24
C TYR A 34 3.98 -3.49 -5.34
N ALA A 35 3.76 -2.45 -4.53
CA ALA A 35 2.66 -2.36 -3.56
C ALA A 35 2.55 -3.56 -2.62
N PRO A 36 3.58 -3.82 -1.79
CA PRO A 36 3.56 -4.94 -0.86
C PRO A 36 2.54 -4.73 0.25
N CYS A 37 1.88 -5.79 0.69
CA CYS A 37 1.26 -5.93 2.01
C CYS A 37 2.07 -6.92 2.84
N LEU A 38 2.54 -6.52 4.02
CA LEU A 38 3.40 -7.33 4.87
C LEU A 38 2.68 -7.82 6.13
N VAL A 39 2.33 -9.10 6.18
CA VAL A 39 1.71 -9.71 7.37
C VAL A 39 2.65 -10.73 8.01
N ARG A 40 3.05 -10.46 9.24
CA ARG A 40 3.89 -11.36 10.05
C ARG A 40 3.03 -12.21 10.96
N THR A 41 3.19 -13.52 10.85
CA THR A 41 2.70 -14.50 11.81
C THR A 41 3.84 -14.93 12.74
N ARG A 42 3.56 -15.86 13.65
CA ARG A 42 4.59 -16.45 14.51
C ARG A 42 5.70 -17.12 13.69
N ASP A 43 5.33 -17.81 12.61
CA ASP A 43 6.22 -18.74 11.91
C ASP A 43 6.69 -18.20 10.56
N ALA A 44 6.03 -17.19 10.00
CA ALA A 44 6.32 -16.69 8.66
C ALA A 44 6.05 -15.19 8.48
N LEU A 45 6.63 -14.63 7.44
CA LEU A 45 6.23 -13.37 6.82
C LEU A 45 5.47 -13.70 5.53
N HIS A 46 4.25 -13.23 5.40
CA HIS A 46 3.48 -13.27 4.16
C HIS A 46 3.58 -11.91 3.48
N VAL A 47 3.76 -11.94 2.16
CA VAL A 47 3.78 -10.74 1.32
C VAL A 47 2.84 -10.93 0.16
N TRP A 48 1.85 -10.05 0.05
CA TRP A 48 1.05 -9.88 -1.17
C TRP A 48 1.54 -8.65 -1.91
N TYR A 49 1.50 -8.66 -3.23
CA TYR A 49 2.00 -7.57 -4.05
C TYR A 49 1.41 -7.62 -5.46
N CYS A 50 1.47 -6.49 -6.17
CA CYS A 50 1.12 -6.42 -7.58
C CYS A 50 2.29 -6.89 -8.43
N ALA A 51 1.99 -7.73 -9.40
CA ALA A 51 2.91 -8.10 -10.47
C ALA A 51 2.14 -8.54 -11.72
N ASN A 52 2.84 -8.59 -12.84
CA ASN A 52 2.33 -9.19 -14.06
C ASN A 52 2.61 -10.69 -14.15
N LYS A 53 1.63 -11.44 -14.66
CA LYS A 53 1.75 -12.89 -14.87
C LYS A 53 2.52 -13.26 -16.13
N THR A 54 2.37 -12.46 -17.18
CA THR A 54 3.02 -12.69 -18.48
C THR A 54 4.09 -11.63 -18.69
N SER A 55 5.32 -12.05 -18.98
CA SER A 55 6.45 -11.12 -19.22
C SER A 55 6.12 -10.11 -20.32
N GLY A 56 6.19 -8.82 -19.99
CA GLY A 56 5.94 -7.72 -20.93
C GLY A 56 4.47 -7.32 -21.09
N ASP A 57 3.54 -8.08 -20.50
CA ASP A 57 2.13 -7.72 -20.38
C ASP A 57 1.95 -6.82 -19.14
N ILE A 58 1.39 -5.63 -19.33
CA ILE A 58 1.13 -4.67 -18.25
C ILE A 58 -0.27 -4.95 -17.73
N THR A 59 -0.39 -5.97 -16.90
CA THR A 59 -1.65 -6.39 -16.29
C THR A 59 -1.36 -6.77 -14.85
N ASP A 60 -2.04 -6.12 -13.90
CA ASP A 60 -1.80 -6.38 -12.49
C ASP A 60 -2.63 -7.56 -12.00
N TYR A 61 -1.90 -8.48 -11.37
CA TYR A 61 -2.44 -9.57 -10.58
C TYR A 61 -1.91 -9.41 -9.15
N LEU A 62 -2.65 -9.96 -8.18
CA LEU A 62 -2.16 -10.06 -6.81
C LEU A 62 -1.42 -11.37 -6.64
N PHE A 63 -0.13 -11.28 -6.40
CA PHE A 63 0.74 -12.39 -6.05
C PHE A 63 0.91 -12.52 -4.55
N HIS A 64 1.30 -13.71 -4.10
CA HIS A 64 1.60 -14.02 -2.72
C HIS A 64 2.91 -14.82 -2.63
N ARG A 65 3.73 -14.46 -1.64
CA ARG A 65 4.90 -15.24 -1.20
C ARG A 65 4.92 -15.36 0.32
N LYS A 66 5.50 -16.46 0.79
CA LYS A 66 5.75 -16.72 2.21
C LYS A 66 7.24 -16.86 2.46
N ALA A 67 7.76 -16.18 3.48
CA ALA A 67 9.14 -16.32 3.94
C ALA A 67 9.22 -16.86 5.37
N THR A 68 10.28 -17.63 5.63
CA THR A 68 10.67 -18.04 6.99
C THR A 68 12.01 -17.42 7.36
N ARG A 69 12.28 -17.23 8.66
CA ARG A 69 13.60 -16.77 9.10
C ARG A 69 14.57 -17.95 9.21
N ARG A 70 15.72 -17.86 8.56
CA ARG A 70 16.84 -18.80 8.73
C ARG A 70 18.14 -17.99 8.78
N GLY A 71 18.96 -18.19 9.82
CA GLY A 71 20.24 -17.47 9.94
C GLY A 71 20.14 -15.93 9.99
N GLY A 72 19.02 -15.39 10.48
CA GLY A 72 18.79 -13.94 10.54
C GLY A 72 18.20 -13.32 9.27
N THR A 73 18.17 -14.05 8.16
CA THR A 73 17.62 -13.58 6.87
C THR A 73 16.24 -14.18 6.58
N TRP A 74 15.50 -13.55 5.67
CA TRP A 74 14.27 -14.09 5.12
C TRP A 74 14.60 -15.05 3.98
N VAL A 75 14.03 -16.26 4.03
CA VAL A 75 14.10 -17.25 2.95
C VAL A 75 12.72 -17.37 2.35
N TRP A 76 12.58 -16.90 1.11
CA TRP A 76 11.32 -16.85 0.37
C TRP A 76 10.98 -18.20 -0.24
N GLY A 77 9.72 -18.61 -0.08
CA GLY A 77 9.12 -19.75 -0.75
C GLY A 77 8.69 -19.42 -2.18
N PRO A 78 7.97 -20.37 -2.82
CA PRO A 78 7.43 -20.17 -4.15
C PRO A 78 6.44 -18.99 -4.19
N GLU A 79 6.18 -18.56 -5.42
CA GLU A 79 5.24 -17.50 -5.76
C GLU A 79 3.94 -18.11 -6.26
N ASP A 80 2.82 -17.60 -5.77
CA ASP A 80 1.48 -18.02 -6.16
C ASP A 80 0.63 -16.80 -6.54
N VAL A 81 -0.30 -16.96 -7.51
CA VAL A 81 -1.31 -15.92 -7.82
C VAL A 81 -2.43 -16.02 -6.77
N ALA A 82 -2.51 -15.04 -5.89
CA ALA A 82 -3.51 -14.97 -4.83
C ALA A 82 -4.89 -14.57 -5.37
N LEU A 83 -4.93 -13.58 -6.26
CA LEU A 83 -6.16 -13.12 -6.88
C LEU A 83 -5.88 -12.69 -8.32
N ASP A 84 -6.72 -13.22 -9.22
CA ASP A 84 -6.76 -12.83 -10.64
C ASP A 84 -7.76 -11.67 -10.82
N HIS A 85 -7.75 -10.99 -11.96
CA HIS A 85 -8.76 -10.01 -12.31
C HIS A 85 -10.12 -10.69 -12.58
N GLY A 86 -11.19 -9.90 -12.60
CA GLY A 86 -12.52 -10.40 -12.90
C GLY A 86 -12.69 -10.82 -14.36
N SER A 87 -13.87 -11.38 -14.67
CA SER A 87 -14.21 -11.77 -16.04
C SER A 87 -14.04 -10.57 -16.99
N PRO A 88 -13.28 -10.73 -18.10
CA PRO A 88 -12.98 -9.63 -19.02
C PRO A 88 -14.24 -8.86 -19.45
N ARG A 89 -14.20 -7.53 -19.33
CA ARG A 89 -15.25 -6.58 -19.77
C ARG A 89 -16.60 -6.69 -19.06
N THR A 90 -16.76 -7.57 -18.09
CA THR A 90 -18.03 -7.71 -17.33
C THR A 90 -17.88 -7.49 -15.84
N ALA A 91 -16.71 -7.79 -15.28
CA ALA A 91 -16.41 -7.44 -13.90
C ALA A 91 -15.85 -6.01 -13.80
N TRP A 92 -16.15 -5.35 -12.68
CA TRP A 92 -15.65 -4.01 -12.36
C TRP A 92 -14.13 -3.99 -12.14
N ASP A 93 -13.53 -5.14 -11.82
CA ASP A 93 -12.09 -5.36 -11.65
C ASP A 93 -11.53 -6.22 -12.80
N SER A 94 -12.06 -6.07 -14.01
CA SER A 94 -11.77 -6.98 -15.13
C SER A 94 -10.43 -6.77 -15.84
N ARG A 95 -9.69 -5.71 -15.49
CA ARG A 95 -8.43 -5.35 -16.16
C ARG A 95 -7.21 -5.37 -15.23
N HIS A 96 -7.31 -4.80 -14.04
CA HIS A 96 -6.24 -4.80 -13.02
C HIS A 96 -6.80 -5.18 -11.66
N VAL A 97 -6.06 -5.98 -10.89
CA VAL A 97 -6.21 -6.12 -9.44
C VAL A 97 -4.85 -5.85 -8.76
N CYS A 98 -4.83 -4.87 -7.86
CA CYS A 98 -3.59 -4.37 -7.26
C CYS A 98 -3.83 -3.87 -5.81
N ASP A 99 -2.78 -3.31 -5.20
CA ASP A 99 -2.70 -2.73 -3.86
C ASP A 99 -3.40 -3.57 -2.78
N PRO A 100 -2.89 -4.79 -2.51
CA PRO A 100 -3.51 -5.68 -1.56
C PRO A 100 -3.37 -5.15 -0.14
N GLU A 101 -4.35 -5.47 0.70
CA GLU A 101 -4.27 -5.30 2.14
C GLU A 101 -5.00 -6.45 2.84
N VAL A 102 -4.30 -7.20 3.69
CA VAL A 102 -4.84 -8.40 4.33
C VAL A 102 -5.04 -8.20 5.83
N VAL A 103 -6.25 -8.55 6.29
CA VAL A 103 -6.64 -8.49 7.70
C VAL A 103 -7.44 -9.74 8.11
N ALA A 104 -7.20 -10.24 9.32
CA ALA A 104 -7.97 -11.31 9.93
C ALA A 104 -9.29 -10.77 10.51
N GLY A 105 -10.24 -11.67 10.69
CA GLY A 105 -11.57 -11.33 11.16
C GLY A 105 -12.54 -12.50 11.18
N ARG A 106 -13.82 -12.15 11.20
CA ARG A 106 -14.93 -13.10 11.07
C ARG A 106 -15.95 -12.51 10.10
N PHE A 107 -15.90 -12.98 8.86
CA PHE A 107 -16.71 -12.43 7.76
C PHE A 107 -17.69 -13.50 7.26
N ARG A 108 -18.99 -13.21 7.25
CA ARG A 108 -20.00 -14.12 6.68
C ARG A 108 -20.23 -13.79 5.21
N PHE A 109 -19.97 -14.74 4.32
CA PHE A 109 -20.21 -14.59 2.88
C PHE A 109 -20.48 -15.95 2.22
N ARG A 110 -21.49 -15.99 1.35
CA ARG A 110 -22.06 -17.18 0.71
C ARG A 110 -22.42 -18.29 1.70
N GLY A 111 -23.05 -17.91 2.81
CA GLY A 111 -23.43 -18.84 3.88
C GLY A 111 -22.25 -19.45 4.65
N GLN A 112 -21.02 -18.99 4.42
CA GLN A 112 -19.81 -19.47 5.08
C GLN A 112 -19.18 -18.38 5.94
N THR A 113 -18.42 -18.78 6.97
CA THR A 113 -17.58 -17.87 7.74
C THR A 113 -16.13 -17.97 7.26
N TRP A 114 -15.55 -16.81 6.95
CA TRP A 114 -14.18 -16.62 6.52
C TRP A 114 -13.37 -15.95 7.62
N THR A 115 -12.07 -16.22 7.67
CA THR A 115 -11.16 -15.77 8.73
C THR A 115 -10.26 -14.62 8.31
N HIS A 116 -10.19 -14.33 7.01
CA HIS A 116 -9.37 -13.26 6.44
C HIS A 116 -10.14 -12.54 5.32
N ALA A 117 -9.88 -11.25 5.22
CA ALA A 117 -10.29 -10.40 4.12
C ALA A 117 -9.05 -9.78 3.48
N MET A 118 -9.02 -9.75 2.15
CA MET A 118 -8.07 -9.00 1.33
C MET A 118 -8.83 -7.85 0.72
N LEU A 119 -8.57 -6.63 1.17
CA LEU A 119 -8.95 -5.43 0.42
C LEU A 119 -7.99 -5.29 -0.76
N TYR A 120 -8.49 -4.79 -1.88
CA TYR A 120 -7.68 -4.59 -3.08
C TYR A 120 -8.25 -3.47 -3.94
N LEU A 121 -7.38 -2.85 -4.74
CA LEU A 121 -7.77 -1.98 -5.83
C LEU A 121 -8.15 -2.84 -7.05
N GLY A 122 -9.30 -2.57 -7.64
CA GLY A 122 -9.72 -3.16 -8.91
C GLY A 122 -10.09 -2.10 -9.95
N CYS A 123 -9.86 -2.41 -11.22
CA CYS A 123 -10.09 -1.49 -12.34
C CYS A 123 -10.52 -2.27 -13.60
N ASP A 124 -11.37 -1.64 -14.41
CA ASP A 124 -11.88 -2.13 -15.70
C ASP A 124 -11.33 -1.35 -16.91
N ALA A 125 -10.29 -0.52 -16.70
CA ALA A 125 -9.67 0.34 -17.71
C ALA A 125 -8.17 0.05 -17.86
N GLU A 126 -7.68 0.09 -19.10
CA GLU A 126 -6.25 -0.11 -19.43
C GLU A 126 -5.36 1.00 -18.87
N SER A 127 -5.89 2.22 -18.75
CA SER A 127 -5.17 3.39 -18.25
C SER A 127 -5.10 3.48 -16.73
N SER A 128 -5.49 2.43 -16.01
CA SER A 128 -5.59 2.41 -14.53
C SER A 128 -6.42 3.60 -14.01
N THR A 129 -7.53 3.90 -14.67
CA THR A 129 -8.54 4.91 -14.27
C THR A 129 -9.80 4.20 -13.80
N HIS A 130 -10.73 4.88 -13.13
CA HIS A 130 -11.94 4.22 -12.60
C HIS A 130 -11.61 3.10 -11.59
N ASN A 131 -10.54 3.31 -10.81
CA ASN A 131 -10.17 2.42 -9.72
C ASN A 131 -11.23 2.45 -8.63
N GLN A 132 -11.47 1.28 -8.04
CA GLN A 132 -12.38 1.07 -6.93
C GLN A 132 -11.76 0.11 -5.90
N VAL A 133 -12.28 0.09 -4.67
CA VAL A 133 -11.81 -0.86 -3.64
C VAL A 133 -12.78 -2.04 -3.54
N GLY A 134 -12.26 -3.25 -3.72
CA GLY A 134 -12.96 -4.52 -3.53
C GLY A 134 -12.52 -5.27 -2.29
N VAL A 135 -13.14 -6.43 -2.09
CA VAL A 135 -12.74 -7.38 -1.03
C VAL A 135 -12.85 -8.83 -1.50
N ALA A 136 -11.88 -9.66 -1.12
CA ALA A 136 -11.91 -11.10 -1.27
C ALA A 136 -11.71 -11.80 0.08
N PHE A 137 -12.28 -12.99 0.26
CA PHE A 137 -12.27 -13.71 1.54
C PHE A 137 -11.56 -15.05 1.47
N ALA A 138 -10.80 -15.40 2.51
CA ALA A 138 -10.11 -16.69 2.61
C ALA A 138 -10.19 -17.28 4.03
N LYS A 139 -10.10 -18.61 4.10
CA LYS A 139 -10.03 -19.36 5.39
C LYS A 139 -8.60 -19.46 5.92
N SER A 140 -7.63 -19.18 5.07
CA SER A 140 -6.20 -19.18 5.39
C SER A 140 -5.52 -18.01 4.69
N LEU A 141 -4.37 -17.57 5.18
CA LEU A 141 -3.56 -16.56 4.49
C LEU A 141 -3.08 -17.06 3.12
N ASP A 142 -2.89 -18.37 2.95
CA ASP A 142 -2.45 -18.96 1.69
C ASP A 142 -3.60 -19.05 0.65
N GLY A 143 -4.81 -18.59 0.98
CA GLY A 143 -5.98 -18.69 0.11
C GLY A 143 -6.69 -20.06 0.19
N PRO A 144 -7.42 -20.46 -0.87
CA PRO A 144 -7.80 -19.64 -2.01
C PRO A 144 -8.70 -18.47 -1.60
N TRP A 145 -8.68 -17.40 -2.40
CA TRP A 145 -9.45 -16.18 -2.16
C TRP A 145 -10.76 -16.18 -2.94
N THR A 146 -11.86 -15.87 -2.26
CA THR A 146 -13.21 -15.79 -2.84
C THR A 146 -13.62 -14.33 -2.97
N ARG A 147 -13.66 -13.84 -4.21
CA ARG A 147 -14.03 -12.45 -4.55
C ARG A 147 -15.48 -12.13 -4.15
N TYR A 148 -15.69 -10.96 -3.53
CA TYR A 148 -17.00 -10.33 -3.41
C TYR A 148 -17.36 -9.62 -4.73
N PRO A 149 -18.55 -9.81 -5.30
CA PRO A 149 -18.84 -9.42 -6.68
C PRO A 149 -18.82 -7.91 -6.94
N ASP A 150 -19.01 -7.09 -5.90
CA ASP A 150 -19.16 -5.64 -6.02
C ASP A 150 -18.01 -4.89 -5.32
N PRO A 151 -17.63 -3.69 -5.79
CA PRO A 151 -16.74 -2.83 -5.02
C PRO A 151 -17.41 -2.41 -3.70
N ILE A 152 -16.61 -2.31 -2.64
CA ILE A 152 -17.05 -1.84 -1.32
C ILE A 152 -16.83 -0.33 -1.15
N ILE A 153 -15.84 0.26 -1.81
CA ILE A 153 -15.68 1.72 -1.94
C ILE A 153 -15.64 2.02 -3.42
N ARG A 154 -16.64 2.78 -3.88
CA ARG A 154 -16.87 3.06 -5.29
C ARG A 154 -16.22 4.36 -5.73
N TYR A 155 -15.88 4.36 -7.00
CA TYR A 155 -15.68 5.57 -7.78
C TYR A 155 -16.95 6.44 -7.69
N THR A 156 -16.83 7.76 -7.56
CA THR A 156 -18.03 8.58 -7.66
C THR A 156 -18.45 8.73 -9.12
N ASP A 157 -19.66 8.25 -9.44
CA ASP A 157 -20.33 8.43 -10.74
C ASP A 157 -20.78 9.89 -10.97
N ALA A 158 -19.90 10.87 -10.71
CA ALA A 158 -20.21 12.26 -11.04
C ALA A 158 -20.51 12.34 -12.54
N PRO A 159 -21.50 13.14 -13.00
CA PRO A 159 -21.86 13.23 -14.42
C PRO A 159 -20.69 13.58 -15.35
N GLU A 160 -19.64 14.18 -14.79
CA GLU A 160 -18.41 14.58 -15.48
C GLU A 160 -17.35 13.47 -15.56
N ALA A 161 -17.52 12.40 -14.77
CA ALA A 161 -16.60 11.28 -14.55
C ALA A 161 -16.66 10.20 -15.67
N GLY A 162 -17.28 10.54 -16.80
CA GLY A 162 -17.51 9.62 -17.91
C GLY A 162 -16.25 9.17 -18.64
N VAL A 163 -16.46 8.23 -19.57
CA VAL A 163 -15.44 7.77 -20.51
C VAL A 163 -14.99 8.94 -21.39
N VAL A 164 -13.70 9.28 -21.32
CA VAL A 164 -13.07 10.38 -22.08
C VAL A 164 -12.27 9.89 -23.29
N GLY A 165 -12.12 8.58 -23.45
CA GLY A 165 -11.42 8.00 -24.57
C GLY A 165 -11.37 6.47 -24.51
N GLU A 166 -10.54 5.90 -25.38
CA GLU A 166 -10.30 4.47 -25.50
C GLU A 166 -8.80 4.23 -25.69
N TYR A 167 -8.26 3.22 -25.00
CA TYR A 167 -6.86 2.79 -25.10
C TYR A 167 -6.82 1.26 -25.17
N PHE A 168 -6.20 0.71 -26.22
CA PHE A 168 -6.22 -0.74 -26.52
C PHE A 168 -7.60 -1.40 -26.44
N ALA A 169 -8.62 -0.73 -26.99
CA ALA A 169 -10.01 -1.17 -26.96
C ALA A 169 -10.65 -1.26 -25.55
N TRP A 170 -10.07 -0.60 -24.55
CA TRP A 170 -10.61 -0.44 -23.21
C TRP A 170 -10.98 1.02 -22.95
N PRO A 171 -12.03 1.30 -22.16
CA PRO A 171 -12.41 2.66 -21.81
C PRO A 171 -11.31 3.36 -21.01
N VAL A 172 -11.18 4.67 -21.21
CA VAL A 172 -10.38 5.58 -20.37
C VAL A 172 -11.34 6.52 -19.67
N TYR A 173 -11.25 6.60 -18.35
CA TYR A 173 -12.11 7.47 -17.54
C TYR A 173 -11.38 8.74 -17.14
N ARG A 174 -12.14 9.81 -16.84
CA ARG A 174 -11.56 11.12 -16.52
C ARG A 174 -10.64 11.09 -15.30
N TYR A 175 -11.03 10.36 -14.26
CA TYR A 175 -10.36 10.37 -12.97
C TYR A 175 -9.74 9.02 -12.63
N TRP A 176 -8.67 9.05 -11.84
CA TRP A 176 -8.00 7.85 -11.37
C TRP A 176 -8.95 6.99 -10.52
N GLY A 177 -9.69 7.61 -9.60
CA GLY A 177 -10.73 6.95 -8.80
C GLY A 177 -10.38 6.83 -7.32
N VAL A 178 -10.70 5.68 -6.73
CA VAL A 178 -10.38 5.34 -5.33
C VAL A 178 -9.63 4.01 -5.27
N GLY A 179 -8.68 3.88 -4.34
CA GLY A 179 -7.84 2.68 -4.32
C GLY A 179 -6.81 2.67 -3.21
N GLN A 180 -5.76 1.86 -3.39
CA GLN A 180 -4.62 1.77 -2.49
C GLN A 180 -5.03 1.55 -1.02
N PRO A 181 -5.87 0.53 -0.73
CA PRO A 181 -6.40 0.36 0.60
C PRO A 181 -5.33 -0.03 1.61
N ALA A 182 -5.48 0.46 2.85
CA ALA A 182 -4.83 -0.11 4.03
C ALA A 182 -5.85 -0.24 5.17
N ALA A 183 -5.64 -1.14 6.13
CA ALA A 183 -6.66 -1.42 7.11
C ALA A 183 -6.11 -1.84 8.48
N ILE A 184 -6.97 -1.62 9.47
CA ILE A 184 -6.77 -2.04 10.85
C ILE A 184 -8.08 -2.63 11.35
N SER A 185 -8.00 -3.81 11.96
CA SER A 185 -9.18 -4.39 12.60
C SER A 185 -9.54 -3.61 13.87
N LEU A 186 -10.78 -3.16 13.97
CA LEU A 186 -11.29 -2.41 15.13
C LEU A 186 -11.76 -3.34 16.25
N ASP A 187 -12.33 -4.49 15.90
CA ASP A 187 -12.98 -5.41 16.84
C ASP A 187 -12.42 -6.83 16.81
N LYS A 188 -11.37 -7.09 16.03
CA LYS A 188 -10.81 -8.42 15.75
C LYS A 188 -11.88 -9.38 15.20
N ARG A 189 -12.91 -8.84 14.53
CA ARG A 189 -14.00 -9.54 13.86
C ARG A 189 -14.25 -8.88 12.50
N GLY A 190 -15.44 -8.33 12.24
CA GLY A 190 -15.81 -7.81 10.92
C GLY A 190 -15.67 -6.30 10.77
N LYS A 191 -15.33 -5.55 11.83
CA LYS A 191 -15.22 -4.09 11.77
C LYS A 191 -13.79 -3.65 11.53
N LEU A 192 -13.60 -2.81 10.53
CA LEU A 192 -12.30 -2.31 10.09
C LEU A 192 -12.32 -0.77 10.07
N LEU A 193 -11.17 -0.16 10.35
CA LEU A 193 -10.87 1.18 9.86
C LEU A 193 -10.07 0.99 8.57
N VAL A 194 -10.65 1.44 7.46
CA VAL A 194 -10.05 1.37 6.13
C VAL A 194 -9.54 2.75 5.76
N PHE A 195 -8.31 2.80 5.27
CA PHE A 195 -7.68 3.93 4.63
C PHE A 195 -7.71 3.68 3.13
N TYR A 196 -7.95 4.71 2.33
CA TYR A 196 -7.89 4.61 0.88
C TYR A 196 -7.55 5.96 0.25
N SER A 197 -6.82 5.92 -0.86
CA SER A 197 -6.52 7.10 -1.66
C SER A 197 -7.71 7.48 -2.53
N ARG A 198 -8.00 8.78 -2.63
CA ARG A 198 -9.06 9.35 -3.46
C ARG A 198 -8.48 10.36 -4.44
N GLY A 199 -8.50 10.00 -5.72
CA GLY A 199 -7.93 10.77 -6.84
C GLY A 199 -8.97 11.37 -7.79
N GLU A 200 -10.12 11.80 -7.25
CA GLU A 200 -11.23 12.37 -8.02
C GLU A 200 -11.42 13.87 -7.74
N ASP A 201 -11.85 14.22 -6.52
CA ASP A 201 -12.29 15.58 -6.13
C ASP A 201 -11.39 16.24 -5.06
N VAL A 202 -10.92 15.47 -4.07
CA VAL A 202 -10.19 15.98 -2.90
C VAL A 202 -8.67 15.70 -2.97
N TRP A 203 -8.23 14.82 -3.88
CA TRP A 203 -6.84 14.34 -4.04
C TRP A 203 -6.10 14.12 -2.70
N GLY A 204 -6.29 12.96 -2.09
CA GLY A 204 -5.60 12.59 -0.85
C GLY A 204 -6.15 11.33 -0.20
N GLU A 205 -5.62 11.00 0.98
CA GLU A 205 -6.03 9.84 1.76
C GLU A 205 -7.30 10.12 2.58
N MET A 206 -8.20 9.15 2.55
CA MET A 206 -9.44 9.11 3.32
C MET A 206 -9.38 7.96 4.32
N MET A 207 -10.13 8.07 5.41
CA MET A 207 -10.42 6.95 6.31
C MET A 207 -11.93 6.74 6.46
N VAL A 208 -12.35 5.49 6.57
CA VAL A 208 -13.75 5.10 6.73
C VAL A 208 -13.87 3.86 7.61
N GLU A 209 -14.89 3.81 8.44
CA GLU A 209 -15.24 2.57 9.14
C GLU A 209 -16.06 1.67 8.23
N ALA A 210 -15.67 0.40 8.14
CA ALA A 210 -16.38 -0.61 7.37
C ALA A 210 -16.77 -1.76 8.30
N ASP A 211 -18.03 -2.20 8.24
CA ASP A 211 -18.49 -3.44 8.83
C ASP A 211 -18.72 -4.47 7.72
N LEU A 212 -17.82 -5.45 7.68
CA LEU A 212 -17.81 -6.57 6.73
C LEU A 212 -18.27 -7.87 7.40
N SER A 213 -18.89 -7.80 8.58
CA SER A 213 -19.29 -8.98 9.37
C SER A 213 -20.26 -9.89 8.62
N ASP A 214 -21.12 -9.30 7.77
CA ASP A 214 -22.20 -10.00 7.07
C ASP A 214 -22.35 -9.55 5.61
N MET A 215 -21.42 -10.02 4.77
CA MET A 215 -21.38 -9.70 3.34
C MET A 215 -22.47 -10.41 2.53
N ASP A 216 -23.18 -11.39 3.09
CA ASP A 216 -24.42 -11.89 2.47
C ASP A 216 -25.52 -10.83 2.46
N ARG A 217 -25.47 -9.86 3.38
CA ARG A 217 -26.36 -8.69 3.43
C ARG A 217 -25.74 -7.44 2.79
N GLY A 218 -24.49 -7.53 2.33
CA GLY A 218 -23.70 -6.42 1.81
C GLY A 218 -22.85 -5.71 2.88
N PRO A 219 -21.81 -4.98 2.46
CA PRO A 219 -20.96 -4.21 3.36
C PRO A 219 -21.74 -3.02 3.95
N VAL A 220 -21.43 -2.65 5.19
CA VAL A 220 -21.87 -1.37 5.76
C VAL A 220 -20.68 -0.44 5.84
N ILE A 221 -20.69 0.61 5.02
CA ILE A 221 -19.61 1.60 4.93
C ILE A 221 -20.07 2.90 5.57
N GLY A 222 -19.28 3.40 6.52
CA GLY A 222 -19.56 4.67 7.19
C GLY A 222 -19.27 5.88 6.31
N GLU A 223 -19.34 7.06 6.92
CA GLU A 223 -18.98 8.32 6.27
C GLU A 223 -17.44 8.44 6.15
N PRO A 224 -16.88 8.63 4.94
CA PRO A 224 -15.46 8.86 4.76
C PRO A 224 -15.01 10.20 5.35
N LYS A 225 -13.83 10.24 5.95
CA LYS A 225 -13.22 11.44 6.53
C LYS A 225 -11.80 11.61 5.99
N PRO A 226 -11.38 12.83 5.62
CA PRO A 226 -9.98 13.07 5.28
C PRO A 226 -9.09 12.85 6.50
N LEU A 227 -7.84 12.46 6.26
CA LEU A 227 -6.83 12.44 7.33
C LEU A 227 -6.50 13.89 7.74
N PRO A 228 -6.19 14.16 9.04
CA PRO A 228 -5.72 15.47 9.46
C PRO A 228 -4.40 15.80 8.73
N SER A 229 -4.20 17.05 8.33
CA SER A 229 -3.00 17.48 7.59
C SER A 229 -1.95 18.18 8.47
N GLU A 230 -2.28 18.48 9.72
CA GLU A 230 -1.37 19.16 10.64
C GLU A 230 -0.12 18.30 10.90
N GLY A 231 1.06 18.88 10.73
CA GLY A 231 2.34 18.18 10.89
C GLY A 231 2.76 17.32 9.69
N LEU A 232 1.96 17.26 8.62
CA LEU A 232 2.43 16.71 7.34
C LEU A 232 3.39 17.71 6.68
N LEU A 233 4.65 17.31 6.55
CA LEU A 233 5.71 18.15 6.01
C LEU A 233 6.44 17.44 4.87
N ASP A 234 6.80 18.19 3.84
CA ASP A 234 7.65 17.76 2.73
C ASP A 234 9.12 17.63 3.15
N GLU A 235 10.00 17.26 2.23
CA GLU A 235 11.43 17.06 2.50
C GLU A 235 12.19 18.35 2.86
N ARG A 236 11.60 19.53 2.59
CA ARG A 236 12.13 20.87 2.89
C ARG A 236 11.45 21.51 4.12
N GLY A 237 10.53 20.79 4.77
CA GLY A 237 9.75 21.29 5.90
C GLY A 237 8.54 22.16 5.52
N GLY A 238 8.16 22.20 4.23
CA GLY A 238 6.92 22.85 3.77
C GLY A 238 5.70 21.98 4.07
N ALA A 239 4.55 22.60 4.36
CA ALA A 239 3.32 21.85 4.64
C ALA A 239 2.86 21.04 3.42
N LEU A 240 2.52 19.77 3.63
CA LEU A 240 1.88 18.93 2.63
C LEU A 240 0.36 19.00 2.80
N PRO A 241 -0.40 19.30 1.74
CA PRO A 241 -1.85 19.40 1.83
C PRO A 241 -2.52 18.03 2.03
N ALA A 242 -1.88 16.95 1.56
CA ALA A 242 -2.37 15.59 1.64
C ALA A 242 -1.21 14.58 1.55
N ILE A 243 -1.50 13.37 1.99
CA ILE A 243 -0.72 12.15 1.77
C ILE A 243 -1.57 11.17 0.96
N MET A 244 -0.95 10.20 0.32
CA MET A 244 -1.62 9.12 -0.41
C MET A 244 -0.84 7.80 -0.28
N ASN A 245 -1.44 6.72 -0.77
CA ASN A 245 -0.83 5.41 -0.94
C ASN A 245 -0.20 4.90 0.36
N VAL A 246 -1.03 4.85 1.40
CA VAL A 246 -0.55 4.69 2.77
C VAL A 246 -0.48 3.22 3.19
N GLY A 247 0.54 2.87 3.95
CA GLY A 247 0.59 1.67 4.77
C GLY A 247 0.45 2.04 6.25
N VAL A 248 -0.39 1.33 6.99
CA VAL A 248 -0.65 1.61 8.41
C VAL A 248 -0.38 0.43 9.32
N ALA A 249 -0.02 0.72 10.58
CA ALA A 249 -0.01 -0.24 11.67
C ALA A 249 -0.24 0.47 13.02
N LEU A 250 -1.00 -0.17 13.92
CA LEU A 250 -1.29 0.37 15.25
C LEU A 250 -0.41 -0.29 16.31
N ASP A 251 0.32 0.53 17.07
CA ASP A 251 0.83 0.14 18.38
C ASP A 251 -0.30 0.28 19.42
N GLU A 252 -1.00 -0.82 19.68
CA GLU A 252 -2.14 -0.84 20.60
C GLU A 252 -1.72 -0.56 22.05
N GLY A 253 -0.51 -0.96 22.44
CA GLY A 253 0.02 -0.73 23.80
C GLY A 253 0.41 0.73 24.03
N ALA A 254 1.01 1.38 23.03
CA ALA A 254 1.39 2.78 23.10
C ALA A 254 0.25 3.75 22.72
N GLY A 255 -0.81 3.26 22.06
CA GLY A 255 -1.89 4.11 21.56
C GLY A 255 -1.44 5.02 20.41
N ILE A 256 -0.53 4.54 19.57
CA ILE A 256 0.07 5.28 18.45
C ILE A 256 -0.23 4.57 17.14
N LEU A 257 -0.80 5.30 16.17
CA LEU A 257 -0.85 4.83 14.79
C LEU A 257 0.45 5.25 14.09
N TYR A 258 1.09 4.31 13.41
CA TYR A 258 2.15 4.58 12.45
C TYR A 258 1.59 4.52 11.03
N LEU A 259 2.04 5.44 10.19
CA LEU A 259 1.68 5.54 8.79
C LEU A 259 2.95 5.76 7.96
N VAL A 260 3.06 5.07 6.84
CA VAL A 260 4.04 5.35 5.80
C VAL A 260 3.27 5.64 4.52
N GLY A 261 3.56 6.73 3.83
CA GLY A 261 2.79 7.13 2.65
C GLY A 261 3.45 8.32 1.99
N GLU A 262 3.04 8.65 0.78
CA GLU A 262 3.74 9.65 -0.04
C GLU A 262 2.97 10.97 -0.17
N GLY A 263 3.72 12.07 -0.18
CA GLY A 263 3.17 13.37 -0.54
C GLY A 263 3.03 13.50 -2.06
N ARG A 264 2.68 14.70 -2.53
CA ARG A 264 2.72 14.98 -3.98
C ARG A 264 4.14 14.81 -4.51
N VAL A 265 4.27 14.08 -5.62
CA VAL A 265 5.55 13.91 -6.30
C VAL A 265 6.07 15.26 -6.79
N ARG A 266 7.30 15.59 -6.41
CA ARG A 266 8.04 16.74 -6.93
C ARG A 266 8.89 16.27 -8.09
N SER A 267 8.72 16.91 -9.25
CA SER A 267 9.59 16.63 -10.41
C SER A 267 11.01 17.09 -10.10
N ASP A 268 11.94 16.14 -10.12
CA ASP A 268 13.39 16.37 -10.02
C ASP A 268 14.05 16.43 -11.41
N GLY A 269 13.25 16.57 -12.48
CA GLY A 269 13.70 16.56 -13.87
C GLY A 269 14.00 15.17 -14.44
N ARG A 270 13.79 14.09 -13.65
CA ARG A 270 13.93 12.70 -14.12
C ARG A 270 12.59 12.00 -14.18
N HIS A 271 12.52 10.95 -14.98
CA HIS A 271 11.31 10.17 -15.23
C HIS A 271 11.40 8.74 -14.68
N PRO A 272 10.27 8.13 -14.30
CA PRO A 272 8.94 8.75 -14.21
C PRO A 272 8.87 9.74 -13.05
N ASP A 273 8.16 10.85 -13.27
CA ASP A 273 7.98 11.97 -12.33
C ASP A 273 6.62 11.94 -11.62
N PHE A 274 5.88 10.84 -11.78
CA PHE A 274 4.67 10.50 -11.02
C PHE A 274 4.93 9.43 -9.95
N ILE A 275 6.16 8.92 -9.85
CA ILE A 275 6.60 8.06 -8.73
C ILE A 275 7.37 8.92 -7.73
N SER A 276 7.04 8.84 -6.45
CA SER A 276 7.71 9.66 -5.43
C SER A 276 9.22 9.35 -5.32
N ALA A 277 10.00 10.37 -4.96
CA ALA A 277 11.41 10.23 -4.60
C ALA A 277 11.59 9.86 -3.12
N ASP A 278 10.58 10.16 -2.30
CA ASP A 278 10.58 9.96 -0.86
C ASP A 278 9.22 9.45 -0.33
N VAL A 279 9.27 8.62 0.70
CA VAL A 279 8.08 8.16 1.42
C VAL A 279 8.26 8.43 2.92
N PRO A 280 7.61 9.45 3.50
CA PRO A 280 7.70 9.72 4.92
C PRO A 280 7.07 8.60 5.77
N LEU A 281 7.77 8.26 6.85
CA LEU A 281 7.23 7.51 7.98
C LEU A 281 6.81 8.50 9.06
N MET A 282 5.60 8.35 9.57
CA MET A 282 5.01 9.25 10.55
C MET A 282 4.17 8.52 11.58
N SER A 283 3.87 9.23 12.66
CA SER A 283 3.03 8.75 13.75
C SER A 283 2.03 9.80 14.21
N ILE A 284 0.89 9.34 14.72
CA ILE A 284 -0.14 10.18 15.35
C ILE A 284 -0.76 9.43 16.54
N PRO A 285 -1.17 10.12 17.62
CA PRO A 285 -1.93 9.49 18.69
C PRO A 285 -3.24 8.89 18.16
N TRP A 286 -3.45 7.61 18.40
CA TRP A 286 -4.61 6.86 17.90
C TRP A 286 -5.95 7.49 18.31
N LYS A 287 -6.03 7.90 19.57
CA LYS A 287 -7.23 8.55 20.15
C LYS A 287 -7.62 9.85 19.43
N ASP A 288 -6.66 10.56 18.87
CA ASP A 288 -6.88 11.88 18.26
C ASP A 288 -7.26 11.69 16.79
N LEU A 289 -6.56 10.79 16.09
CA LEU A 289 -6.94 10.38 14.74
C LEU A 289 -8.37 9.87 14.68
N ARG A 290 -8.81 9.06 15.66
CA ARG A 290 -10.19 8.55 15.73
C ARG A 290 -11.25 9.65 15.85
N LYS A 291 -10.87 10.85 16.25
CA LYS A 291 -11.74 12.04 16.29
C LYS A 291 -11.62 12.89 15.03
N GLY A 292 -10.80 12.48 14.05
CA GLY A 292 -10.48 13.27 12.85
C GLY A 292 -9.52 14.43 13.13
N ALA A 293 -8.69 14.34 14.17
CA ALA A 293 -7.81 15.42 14.62
C ALA A 293 -6.40 14.91 14.95
N GLY A 294 -5.53 15.83 15.36
CA GLY A 294 -4.18 15.55 15.83
C GLY A 294 -3.10 15.99 14.84
N THR A 295 -1.87 15.98 15.34
CA THR A 295 -0.70 16.45 14.61
C THR A 295 0.23 15.28 14.31
N TRP A 296 0.59 15.11 13.03
CA TRP A 296 1.56 14.11 12.61
C TRP A 296 2.97 14.47 13.07
N LYS A 297 3.70 13.46 13.53
CA LYS A 297 5.13 13.55 13.77
C LYS A 297 5.87 12.75 12.70
N ILE A 298 6.72 13.42 11.92
CA ILE A 298 7.63 12.75 10.98
C ILE A 298 8.75 12.06 11.77
N LEU A 299 8.94 10.77 11.54
CA LEU A 299 9.95 9.93 12.22
C LEU A 299 11.17 9.66 11.34
N GLY A 300 10.99 9.73 10.02
CA GLY A 300 12.03 9.48 9.04
C GLY A 300 11.43 9.43 7.64
N ARG A 301 12.29 9.23 6.64
CA ARG A 301 11.90 9.20 5.23
C ARG A 301 12.61 8.05 4.53
N LEU A 302 11.89 7.36 3.66
CA LEU A 302 12.45 6.41 2.71
C LEU A 302 12.77 7.16 1.42
N ASP A 303 14.01 7.64 1.32
CA ASP A 303 14.53 8.36 0.16
C ASP A 303 15.72 7.61 -0.46
N ALA A 304 16.33 8.19 -1.50
CA ALA A 304 17.51 7.61 -2.14
C ALA A 304 18.71 7.44 -1.19
N ALA A 305 18.83 8.24 -0.12
CA ALA A 305 19.89 8.07 0.87
C ALA A 305 19.64 6.82 1.74
N ARG A 306 18.36 6.48 1.98
CA ARG A 306 17.95 5.31 2.76
C ARG A 306 17.87 4.02 1.94
N THR A 307 17.33 4.08 0.73
CA THR A 307 17.09 2.88 -0.10
C THR A 307 18.18 2.66 -1.14
N GLY A 308 18.93 3.70 -1.51
CA GLY A 308 19.85 3.67 -2.65
C GLY A 308 19.14 3.75 -4.02
N TRP A 309 17.83 4.03 -4.04
CA TRP A 309 17.02 4.10 -5.26
C TRP A 309 16.36 5.48 -5.43
N PRO A 310 16.30 6.00 -6.68
CA PRO A 310 15.83 7.36 -6.95
C PRO A 310 14.32 7.52 -6.85
N ARG A 311 13.56 6.42 -6.92
CA ARG A 311 12.10 6.37 -6.83
C ARG A 311 11.70 5.35 -5.78
N ASN A 312 10.85 5.77 -4.84
CA ASN A 312 10.40 5.00 -3.68
C ASN A 312 8.89 5.21 -3.56
N HIS A 313 8.11 4.14 -3.53
CA HIS A 313 6.66 4.17 -3.76
C HIS A 313 5.96 2.98 -3.09
N ASN A 314 4.62 3.08 -2.94
CA ASN A 314 3.74 2.09 -2.29
C ASN A 314 4.45 1.37 -1.12
N ALA A 315 4.60 2.04 0.01
CA ALA A 315 5.24 1.43 1.16
C ALA A 315 4.21 0.82 2.11
N ALA A 316 4.57 -0.27 2.77
CA ALA A 316 3.76 -0.91 3.79
C ALA A 316 4.54 -1.23 5.05
N ILE A 317 3.87 -1.08 6.18
CA ILE A 317 4.41 -1.42 7.50
C ILE A 317 4.12 -2.90 7.78
N MET A 318 5.15 -3.66 8.14
CA MET A 318 4.99 -5.04 8.62
C MET A 318 4.16 -5.05 9.90
N LYS A 319 3.03 -5.75 9.85
CA LYS A 319 2.05 -5.86 10.94
C LYS A 319 1.65 -7.30 11.18
N ASP A 320 0.98 -7.56 12.30
CA ASP A 320 0.28 -8.81 12.53
C ASP A 320 -1.00 -8.90 11.70
N VAL A 321 -1.70 -10.02 11.78
CA VAL A 321 -2.94 -10.26 11.04
C VAL A 321 -4.07 -9.27 11.38
N TRP A 322 -4.00 -8.52 12.47
CA TRP A 322 -5.03 -7.56 12.89
C TRP A 322 -4.68 -6.11 12.53
N GLY A 323 -3.55 -5.88 11.87
CA GLY A 323 -3.03 -4.55 11.59
C GLY A 323 -2.32 -3.91 12.78
N ARG A 324 -1.83 -4.71 13.74
CA ARG A 324 -1.03 -4.23 14.88
C ARG A 324 0.46 -4.40 14.65
N LEU A 325 1.25 -3.54 15.25
CA LEU A 325 2.70 -3.71 15.22
C LEU A 325 3.12 -4.96 16.01
N PRO A 326 3.96 -5.84 15.45
CA PRO A 326 4.62 -6.86 16.24
C PRO A 326 5.54 -6.21 17.27
N SER A 327 5.75 -6.88 18.40
CA SER A 327 6.67 -6.40 19.43
C SER A 327 8.08 -6.17 18.85
N GLY A 328 8.73 -5.08 19.26
CA GLY A 328 10.05 -4.71 18.75
C GLY A 328 10.35 -3.23 18.90
N LYS A 329 11.59 -2.85 18.58
CA LYS A 329 12.05 -1.44 18.62
C LYS A 329 12.13 -0.78 17.24
N ALA A 330 11.97 -1.55 16.16
CA ALA A 330 12.05 -1.07 14.78
C ALA A 330 10.78 -1.42 13.99
N LEU A 331 10.47 -0.62 12.98
CA LEU A 331 9.42 -0.87 12.00
C LEU A 331 10.07 -1.45 10.75
N THR A 332 9.74 -2.69 10.41
CA THR A 332 10.12 -3.22 9.09
C THR A 332 9.14 -2.68 8.06
N ILE A 333 9.64 -1.97 7.07
CA ILE A 333 8.88 -1.39 5.98
C ILE A 333 9.19 -2.15 4.70
N GLY A 334 8.16 -2.57 3.99
CA GLY A 334 8.26 -3.00 2.60
C GLY A 334 8.08 -1.77 1.73
N VAL A 335 8.99 -1.53 0.80
CA VAL A 335 8.91 -0.38 -0.10
C VAL A 335 9.16 -0.84 -1.52
N SER A 336 8.36 -0.32 -2.44
CA SER A 336 8.58 -0.50 -3.87
C SER A 336 9.56 0.57 -4.34
N TRP A 337 10.48 0.22 -5.23
CA TRP A 337 11.33 1.22 -5.89
C TRP A 337 11.41 0.99 -7.37
N ALA A 338 11.79 2.04 -8.10
CA ALA A 338 12.04 2.01 -9.53
C ALA A 338 13.33 2.75 -9.88
N GLY A 339 13.84 2.48 -11.07
CA GLY A 339 14.86 3.30 -11.72
C GLY A 339 14.32 4.67 -12.09
N ALA A 340 15.23 5.59 -12.37
CA ALA A 340 14.91 6.90 -12.93
C ALA A 340 15.79 7.16 -14.16
N TYR A 341 15.26 7.92 -15.12
CA TYR A 341 15.84 8.17 -16.43
C TYR A 341 15.85 9.68 -16.71
N ASP A 342 16.84 10.17 -17.45
CA ASP A 342 16.93 11.60 -17.80
C ASP A 342 15.85 12.04 -18.81
N ALA A 343 15.26 11.09 -19.54
CA ALA A 343 14.11 11.28 -20.40
C ALA A 343 13.09 10.16 -20.14
N LEU A 344 11.81 10.42 -20.38
CA LEU A 344 10.76 9.39 -20.27
C LEU A 344 11.12 8.23 -21.22
N PRO A 345 11.44 7.04 -20.69
CA PRO A 345 11.90 5.97 -21.55
C PRO A 345 10.70 5.40 -22.33
N PRO A 346 10.91 4.94 -23.58
CA PRO A 346 9.85 4.33 -24.38
C PRO A 346 9.36 3.02 -23.73
N ASN A 347 8.23 2.50 -24.18
CA ASN A 347 7.73 1.16 -23.84
C ASN A 347 7.67 0.84 -22.34
N PHE A 348 7.47 1.87 -21.51
CA PHE A 348 7.37 1.76 -20.07
C PHE A 348 8.60 1.08 -19.43
N GLU A 349 9.83 1.31 -19.94
CA GLU A 349 11.03 0.63 -19.39
C GLU A 349 11.22 0.85 -17.87
N TRP A 350 10.74 1.98 -17.35
CA TRP A 350 10.75 2.24 -15.92
C TRP A 350 9.93 1.22 -15.11
N LEU A 351 8.85 0.69 -15.67
CA LEU A 351 7.97 -0.26 -14.99
C LEU A 351 8.69 -1.57 -14.68
N TRP A 352 9.48 -2.10 -15.62
CA TRP A 352 10.20 -3.38 -15.46
C TRP A 352 11.31 -3.33 -14.41
N THR A 353 11.65 -2.12 -13.92
CA THR A 353 12.61 -1.93 -12.84
C THR A 353 11.99 -2.05 -11.45
N TYR A 354 10.66 -2.13 -11.33
CA TYR A 354 9.99 -2.19 -10.04
C TYR A 354 10.37 -3.43 -9.23
N ARG A 355 10.85 -3.20 -8.02
CA ARG A 355 11.13 -4.26 -7.05
C ARG A 355 10.63 -3.84 -5.67
N ILE A 356 10.42 -4.84 -4.82
CA ILE A 356 10.10 -4.68 -3.40
C ILE A 356 11.32 -5.05 -2.59
N GLY A 357 11.53 -4.38 -1.47
CA GLY A 357 12.50 -4.77 -0.45
C GLY A 357 12.14 -4.28 0.92
N LEU A 358 12.88 -4.78 1.89
CA LEU A 358 12.58 -4.63 3.29
C LEU A 358 13.66 -3.79 3.98
N VAL A 359 13.24 -2.72 4.63
CA VAL A 359 14.13 -1.81 5.37
C VAL A 359 13.55 -1.56 6.76
N ASP A 360 14.40 -1.66 7.78
CA ASP A 360 13.99 -1.31 9.14
C ASP A 360 14.14 0.20 9.35
N MET A 361 13.14 0.80 9.99
CA MET A 361 13.07 2.22 10.36
C MET A 361 12.92 2.37 11.88
N PRO A 362 13.40 3.47 12.48
CA PRO A 362 13.22 3.71 13.92
C PRO A 362 11.74 3.91 14.29
N ARG A 363 11.38 3.51 15.51
CA ARG A 363 10.04 3.71 16.12
C ARG A 363 9.93 5.01 16.89
#